data_AF-A0A226RSI0-F1
#
_entry.id   AF-A0A226RSI0-F1
#
_cell.length_a   1.000
_cell.length_b   1.000
_cell.length_c   1.000
_cell.angle_alpha   90.00
_cell.angle_beta   90.00
_cell.angle_gamma   90.00
#
_symmetry.space_group_name_H-M   'P 1'
#
loop_
_entity.id
_entity.type
_entity.pdbx_description
1 polymer ?
#
loop_
_entity_poly.entity_id
_entity_poly.type
_entity_poly.pdbx_seq_one_letter_code
_entity_poly.pdbx_strand_id
1 'polypeptide(L)'
;MKYDKFNQQYGLMFGKSKLVFIKTGAAGSIYGHKNKYLELASKIQNERGYAVVVSANPVGSPLNLQEELEKVSTYLTDIKEIILIGTSRGGLLVLQQGYLNTKVSRILAINPPLAINWHKTKKGLINFSGAKVQVVFGQYDPSVDYSELIERLEGLETDCSSQIISKADHNFKGKLDIFQQLVMQFVLKE
;
A
#
# COMPACT_ATOMS: atom_id res chain seq x y z
N MET A 1 -8.98 -10.50 16.30
CA MET A 1 -9.53 -10.03 15.02
C MET A 1 -10.90 -10.65 14.79
N LYS A 2 -12.00 -9.87 14.77
CA LYS A 2 -13.26 -10.36 14.18
C LYS A 2 -13.08 -10.29 12.67
N TYR A 3 -12.72 -11.42 12.06
CA TYR A 3 -12.64 -11.55 10.62
C TYR A 3 -14.04 -11.42 10.03
N ASP A 4 -14.33 -10.29 9.38
CA ASP A 4 -15.40 -10.28 8.40
C ASP A 4 -14.80 -10.70 7.05
N LYS A 5 -14.95 -11.97 6.69
CA LYS A 5 -14.46 -12.53 5.43
C LYS A 5 -15.53 -12.29 4.35
N PHE A 6 -15.55 -11.10 3.76
CA PHE A 6 -16.31 -10.91 2.52
C PHE A 6 -15.63 -11.65 1.37
N ASN A 7 -16.11 -12.85 1.04
CA ASN A 7 -15.64 -13.72 -0.07
C ASN A 7 -14.11 -13.92 -0.14
N GLN A 8 -13.40 -13.84 0.99
CA GLN A 8 -11.92 -13.83 1.07
C GLN A 8 -11.23 -12.66 0.32
N GLN A 9 -12.00 -11.70 -0.18
CA GLN A 9 -11.48 -10.54 -0.90
C GLN A 9 -10.92 -9.48 0.05
N TYR A 10 -11.54 -9.30 1.21
CA TYR A 10 -11.13 -8.32 2.22
C TYR A 10 -10.93 -8.98 3.58
N GLY A 11 -9.83 -8.63 4.25
CA GLY A 11 -9.61 -8.89 5.66
C GLY A 11 -9.74 -7.59 6.44
N LEU A 12 -10.68 -7.52 7.36
CA LEU A 12 -10.99 -6.29 8.09
C LEU A 12 -10.61 -6.40 9.57
N MET A 13 -10.08 -5.31 10.09
CA MET A 13 -9.89 -5.05 11.51
C MET A 13 -10.46 -3.68 11.85
N PHE A 14 -11.52 -3.65 12.65
CA PHE A 14 -12.22 -2.42 12.99
C PHE A 14 -11.36 -1.49 13.84
N GLY A 15 -11.51 -0.20 13.59
CA GLY A 15 -10.84 0.89 14.28
C GLY A 15 -11.48 2.21 13.86
N LYS A 16 -10.86 3.34 14.23
CA LYS A 16 -11.42 4.68 13.98
C LYS A 16 -10.36 5.64 13.45
N SER A 17 -10.80 6.83 13.04
CA SER A 17 -9.99 7.98 12.61
C SER A 17 -9.25 7.78 11.29
N LYS A 18 -8.36 6.78 11.21
CA LYS A 18 -7.61 6.45 10.00
C LYS A 18 -7.89 5.03 9.55
N LEU A 19 -7.91 4.83 8.24
CA LEU A 19 -7.90 3.52 7.58
C LEU A 19 -6.51 3.27 7.00
N VAL A 20 -5.89 2.16 7.38
CA VAL A 20 -4.75 1.59 6.64
C VAL A 20 -5.28 0.57 5.66
N PHE A 21 -5.23 0.90 4.36
CA PHE A 21 -5.68 0.01 3.29
C PHE A 21 -4.47 -0.62 2.59
N ILE A 22 -4.31 -1.92 2.77
CA ILE A 22 -3.22 -2.72 2.22
C ILE A 22 -3.70 -3.46 0.98
N LYS A 23 -3.27 -3.03 -0.21
CA LYS A 23 -3.53 -3.72 -1.48
C LYS A 23 -2.42 -4.71 -1.82
N THR A 24 -2.77 -5.98 -1.92
CA THR A 24 -1.77 -7.03 -2.17
C THR A 24 -1.28 -7.06 -3.62
N GLY A 25 -0.13 -7.69 -3.84
CA GLY A 25 0.40 -8.01 -5.16
C GLY A 25 -0.50 -8.97 -5.95
N ALA A 26 -0.18 -9.17 -7.23
CA ALA A 26 -0.96 -10.04 -8.11
C ALA A 26 -1.12 -11.46 -7.52
N ALA A 27 -2.33 -12.03 -7.62
CA ALA A 27 -2.71 -13.29 -7.00
C ALA A 27 -2.52 -13.35 -5.46
N GLY A 28 -2.36 -12.19 -4.82
CA GLY A 28 -2.19 -12.09 -3.37
C GLY A 28 -3.49 -12.31 -2.60
N SER A 29 -3.37 -12.91 -1.42
CA SER A 29 -4.49 -13.13 -0.49
C SER A 29 -4.41 -12.17 0.71
N ILE A 30 -5.52 -12.06 1.45
CA ILE A 30 -5.60 -11.23 2.66
C ILE A 30 -4.67 -11.67 3.80
N TYR A 31 -4.09 -12.88 3.74
CA TYR A 31 -3.14 -13.37 4.73
C TYR A 31 -1.69 -13.04 4.34
N GLY A 32 -1.38 -13.14 3.04
CA GLY A 32 0.00 -13.07 2.54
C GLY A 32 0.85 -14.27 2.99
N HIS A 33 2.14 -14.25 2.63
CA HIS A 33 3.09 -15.27 3.07
C HIS A 33 3.24 -15.22 4.61
N LYS A 34 3.12 -16.38 5.27
CA LYS A 34 3.20 -16.53 6.74
C LYS A 34 2.30 -15.57 7.52
N ASN A 35 1.09 -15.28 7.02
CA ASN A 35 0.12 -14.40 7.68
C ASN A 35 0.63 -12.97 7.97
N LYS A 36 1.64 -12.48 7.23
CA LYS A 36 2.28 -11.18 7.52
C LYS A 36 1.30 -10.00 7.61
N TYR A 37 0.22 -10.03 6.82
CA TYR A 37 -0.78 -8.95 6.83
C TYR A 37 -1.69 -9.01 8.06
N LEU A 38 -1.96 -10.20 8.60
CA LEU A 38 -2.68 -10.37 9.86
C LEU A 38 -1.88 -9.79 11.03
N GLU A 39 -0.61 -10.13 11.11
CA GLU A 39 0.29 -9.62 12.16
C GLU A 39 0.42 -8.10 12.09
N LEU A 40 0.58 -7.55 10.88
CA LEU A 40 0.59 -6.10 10.66
C LEU A 40 -0.71 -5.43 11.09
N ALA A 41 -1.86 -5.98 10.67
CA ALA A 41 -3.15 -5.42 11.05
C ALA A 41 -3.31 -5.36 12.57
N SER A 42 -2.97 -6.45 13.26
CA SER A 42 -3.03 -6.51 14.72
C SER A 42 -2.11 -5.49 15.38
N LYS A 43 -0.88 -5.32 14.90
CA LYS A 43 0.07 -4.34 15.45
C LYS A 43 -0.45 -2.91 15.27
N ILE A 44 -0.91 -2.55 14.08
CA ILE A 44 -1.45 -1.22 13.77
C ILE A 44 -2.65 -0.90 14.65
N GLN A 45 -3.60 -1.82 14.80
CA GLN A 45 -4.76 -1.62 15.66
C GLN A 45 -4.34 -1.47 17.12
N ASN A 46 -3.47 -2.33 17.63
CA ASN A 46 -3.05 -2.28 19.02
C ASN A 46 -2.31 -0.98 19.37
N GLU A 47 -1.49 -0.45 18.45
CA GLU A 47 -0.66 0.73 18.70
C GLU A 47 -1.38 2.06 18.43
N ARG A 48 -2.31 2.10 17.47
CA ARG A 48 -2.96 3.35 17.02
C ARG A 48 -4.48 3.34 17.03
N GLY A 49 -5.12 2.18 17.19
CA GLY A 49 -6.58 2.04 17.10
C GLY A 49 -7.14 2.27 15.69
N TYR A 50 -6.29 2.29 14.67
CA TYR A 50 -6.70 2.52 13.28
C TYR A 50 -7.46 1.32 12.72
N ALA A 51 -8.39 1.58 11.81
CA ALA A 51 -8.97 0.53 11.00
C ALA A 51 -7.92 -0.01 10.03
N VAL A 52 -7.93 -1.31 9.78
CA VAL A 52 -7.05 -1.94 8.78
C VAL A 52 -7.88 -2.79 7.85
N VAL A 53 -7.67 -2.60 6.55
CA VAL A 53 -8.25 -3.43 5.51
C VAL A 53 -7.12 -4.00 4.67
N VAL A 54 -7.08 -5.32 4.53
CA VAL A 54 -6.22 -6.00 3.56
C VAL A 54 -7.10 -6.42 2.39
N SER A 55 -6.82 -5.89 1.20
CA SER A 55 -7.52 -6.25 -0.02
C SER A 55 -6.68 -7.21 -0.86
N ALA A 56 -7.22 -8.42 -1.05
CA ALA A 56 -6.68 -9.42 -1.96
C ALA A 56 -6.69 -8.92 -3.41
N ASN A 57 -5.95 -9.61 -4.27
CA ASN A 57 -5.84 -9.26 -5.68
C ASN A 57 -5.85 -10.54 -6.53
N PRO A 58 -6.97 -11.29 -6.53
CA PRO A 58 -7.08 -12.56 -7.24
C PRO A 58 -6.92 -12.34 -8.75
N VAL A 59 -6.51 -13.39 -9.46
CA VAL A 59 -6.34 -13.33 -10.92
C VAL A 59 -7.67 -12.93 -11.58
N GLY A 60 -7.62 -11.94 -12.47
CA GLY A 60 -8.79 -11.44 -13.17
C GLY A 60 -9.65 -10.44 -12.37
N SER A 61 -9.27 -10.05 -11.14
CA SER A 61 -10.01 -9.02 -10.41
C SER A 61 -9.93 -7.66 -11.14
N PRO A 62 -11.04 -6.90 -11.17
CA PRO A 62 -11.01 -5.50 -11.61
C PRO A 62 -9.94 -4.71 -10.84
N LEU A 63 -9.27 -3.79 -11.54
CA LEU A 63 -8.26 -2.91 -10.96
C LEU A 63 -8.87 -1.51 -10.74
N ASN A 64 -9.89 -1.43 -9.88
CA ASN A 64 -10.54 -0.18 -9.52
C ASN A 64 -10.43 0.07 -8.01
N LEU A 65 -9.44 0.86 -7.61
CA LEU A 65 -9.20 1.18 -6.20
C LEU A 65 -10.36 1.99 -5.59
N GLN A 66 -11.05 2.82 -6.38
CA GLN A 66 -12.13 3.66 -5.85
C GLN A 66 -13.34 2.82 -5.47
N GLU A 67 -13.76 1.90 -6.33
CA GLU A 67 -14.83 0.94 -6.01
C GLU A 67 -14.47 0.09 -4.78
N GLU A 68 -13.20 -0.33 -4.65
CA GLU A 68 -12.75 -1.07 -3.47
C GLU A 68 -12.85 -0.23 -2.20
N LEU A 69 -12.38 1.03 -2.23
CA LEU A 69 -12.43 1.96 -1.09
C LEU A 69 -13.88 2.31 -0.70
N GLU A 70 -14.74 2.57 -1.68
CA GLU A 70 -16.17 2.82 -1.48
C GLU A 70 -16.84 1.62 -0.82
N LYS A 71 -16.61 0.41 -1.35
CA LYS A 71 -17.17 -0.82 -0.78
C LYS A 71 -16.75 -1.01 0.67
N VAL A 72 -15.46 -0.86 0.97
CA VAL A 72 -14.98 -1.09 2.35
C VAL A 72 -15.41 0.02 3.31
N SER A 73 -15.65 1.24 2.80
CA SER A 73 -16.15 2.35 3.61
C SER A 73 -17.52 2.07 4.22
N THR A 74 -18.34 1.22 3.59
CA THR A 74 -19.66 0.82 4.12
C THR A 74 -19.59 0.04 5.44
N TYR A 75 -18.43 -0.58 5.75
CA TYR A 75 -18.22 -1.31 7.00
C TYR A 75 -17.53 -0.48 8.08
N LEU A 76 -17.05 0.72 7.75
CA LEU A 76 -16.19 1.51 8.62
C LEU A 76 -16.88 2.82 8.99
N THR A 77 -16.88 3.13 10.28
CA THR A 77 -17.41 4.39 10.81
C THR A 77 -16.27 5.34 11.18
N ASP A 78 -16.48 6.65 11.05
CA ASP A 78 -15.57 7.69 11.52
C ASP A 78 -14.16 7.68 10.89
N ILE A 79 -14.04 7.27 9.61
CA ILE A 79 -12.77 7.35 8.86
C ILE A 79 -12.62 8.72 8.21
N LYS A 80 -11.64 9.48 8.72
CA LYS A 80 -11.27 10.83 8.26
C LYS A 80 -10.11 10.80 7.25
N GLU A 81 -9.22 9.83 7.38
CA GLU A 81 -7.98 9.75 6.62
C GLU A 81 -7.70 8.31 6.16
N ILE A 82 -7.09 8.15 4.99
CA ILE A 82 -6.69 6.86 4.42
C ILE A 82 -5.19 6.86 4.17
N ILE A 83 -4.51 5.81 4.65
CA ILE A 83 -3.13 5.48 4.32
C ILE A 83 -3.17 4.29 3.38
N LEU A 84 -2.72 4.48 2.14
CA LEU A 84 -2.63 3.40 1.16
C LEU A 84 -1.26 2.72 1.26
N ILE A 85 -1.27 1.40 1.27
CA ILE A 85 -0.07 0.57 1.18
C ILE A 85 -0.29 -0.43 0.05
N GLY A 86 0.62 -0.50 -0.89
CA GLY A 86 0.55 -1.45 -2.00
C GLY A 86 1.83 -2.25 -2.15
N THR A 87 1.73 -3.55 -2.45
CA THR A 87 2.89 -4.39 -2.81
C THR A 87 2.80 -4.81 -4.27
N SER A 88 3.90 -4.76 -5.03
CA SER A 88 3.96 -5.20 -6.43
C SER A 88 2.85 -4.54 -7.26
N ARG A 89 1.99 -5.32 -7.94
CA ARG A 89 0.83 -4.81 -8.68
C ARG A 89 -0.13 -3.97 -7.83
N GLY A 90 -0.26 -4.25 -6.53
CA GLY A 90 -1.00 -3.40 -5.60
C GLY A 90 -0.31 -2.04 -5.37
N GLY A 91 1.02 -2.02 -5.34
CA GLY A 91 1.84 -0.80 -5.31
C GLY A 91 1.61 0.07 -6.53
N LEU A 92 1.60 -0.54 -7.72
CA LEU A 92 1.29 0.16 -8.96
C LEU A 92 -0.12 0.79 -8.92
N LEU A 93 -1.11 0.03 -8.43
CA LEU A 93 -2.50 0.51 -8.37
C LEU A 93 -2.66 1.72 -7.44
N VAL A 94 -2.08 1.68 -6.24
CA VAL A 94 -2.18 2.80 -5.29
C VAL A 94 -1.47 4.06 -5.80
N LEU A 95 -0.33 3.92 -6.49
CA LEU A 95 0.35 5.07 -7.10
C LEU A 95 -0.45 5.67 -8.26
N GLN A 96 -1.13 4.83 -9.05
CA GLN A 96 -1.89 5.28 -10.22
C GLN A 96 -3.24 5.91 -9.88
N GLN A 97 -3.88 5.47 -8.79
CA GLN A 97 -5.27 5.84 -8.50
C GLN A 97 -5.47 6.51 -7.13
N GLY A 98 -4.45 6.53 -6.26
CA GLY A 98 -4.58 7.08 -4.91
C GLY A 98 -5.01 8.55 -4.88
N TYR A 99 -4.55 9.34 -5.86
CA TYR A 99 -4.89 10.77 -6.00
C TYR A 99 -6.38 11.04 -6.25
N LEU A 100 -7.16 10.05 -6.69
CA LEU A 100 -8.58 10.21 -6.98
C LEU A 100 -9.44 10.32 -5.71
N ASN A 101 -8.90 9.97 -4.54
CA ASN A 101 -9.61 10.03 -3.27
C ASN A 101 -8.97 11.05 -2.33
N THR A 102 -9.68 12.14 -2.04
CA THR A 102 -9.16 13.24 -1.23
C THR A 102 -8.92 12.89 0.25
N LYS A 103 -9.44 11.75 0.73
CA LYS A 103 -9.12 11.24 2.08
C LYS A 103 -7.76 10.54 2.14
N VAL A 104 -7.16 10.20 0.99
CA VAL A 104 -5.84 9.57 0.97
C VAL A 104 -4.78 10.61 1.28
N SER A 105 -4.17 10.48 2.46
CA SER A 105 -3.10 11.39 2.90
C SER A 105 -1.73 10.88 2.52
N ARG A 106 -1.55 9.55 2.47
CA ARG A 106 -0.23 8.94 2.37
C ARG A 106 -0.26 7.65 1.56
N ILE A 107 0.79 7.43 0.78
CA ILE A 107 0.96 6.23 -0.06
C ILE A 107 2.32 5.61 0.19
N LEU A 108 2.34 4.31 0.49
CA LEU A 108 3.53 3.47 0.50
C LEU A 108 3.42 2.41 -0.59
N ALA A 109 4.33 2.42 -1.56
CA ALA A 109 4.38 1.44 -2.63
C ALA A 109 5.66 0.61 -2.54
N ILE A 110 5.53 -0.70 -2.34
CA ILE A 110 6.65 -1.64 -2.17
C ILE A 110 6.79 -2.49 -3.42
N ASN A 111 7.98 -2.47 -4.04
CA ASN A 111 8.33 -3.17 -5.27
C ASN A 111 7.33 -2.95 -6.44
N PRO A 112 6.83 -1.72 -6.71
CA PRO A 112 5.90 -1.53 -7.81
C PRO A 112 6.63 -1.72 -9.16
N PRO A 113 6.07 -2.51 -10.11
CA PRO A 113 6.68 -2.66 -11.44
C PRO A 113 6.44 -1.41 -12.30
N LEU A 114 7.26 -0.38 -12.11
CA LEU A 114 7.09 0.95 -12.71
C LEU A 114 7.17 0.98 -14.24
N ALA A 115 7.82 -0.01 -14.86
CA ALA A 115 7.82 -0.20 -16.30
C ALA A 115 6.41 -0.28 -16.90
N ILE A 116 5.44 -0.78 -16.11
CA ILE A 116 4.07 -0.98 -16.55
C ILE A 116 3.29 0.34 -16.44
N ASN A 117 2.93 0.90 -17.60
CA ASN A 117 2.10 2.10 -17.68
C ASN A 117 2.67 3.29 -16.89
N TRP A 118 3.98 3.53 -16.98
CA TRP A 118 4.66 4.63 -16.28
C TRP A 118 3.93 5.98 -16.39
N HIS A 119 3.38 6.31 -17.56
CA HIS A 119 2.59 7.53 -17.77
C HIS A 119 1.41 7.67 -16.79
N LYS A 120 0.73 6.57 -16.43
CA LYS A 120 -0.35 6.58 -15.41
C LYS A 120 0.21 6.79 -14.01
N THR A 121 1.33 6.15 -13.71
CA THR A 121 1.99 6.30 -12.40
C THR A 121 2.47 7.72 -12.20
N LYS A 122 3.16 8.30 -13.20
CA LYS A 122 3.58 9.69 -13.21
C LYS A 122 2.39 10.64 -13.07
N LYS A 123 1.30 10.42 -13.80
CA LYS A 123 0.06 11.20 -13.64
C LYS A 123 -0.46 11.11 -12.20
N GLY A 124 -0.52 9.91 -11.63
CA GLY A 124 -1.02 9.72 -10.27
C GLY A 124 -0.16 10.44 -9.23
N LEU A 125 1.16 10.35 -9.34
CA LEU A 125 2.11 11.05 -8.47
C LEU A 125 2.01 12.57 -8.57
N ILE A 126 1.96 13.13 -9.79
CA ILE A 126 1.86 14.59 -10.01
C ILE A 126 0.54 15.17 -9.46
N ASN A 127 -0.56 14.42 -9.56
CA ASN A 127 -1.87 14.88 -9.08
C ASN A 127 -2.13 14.54 -7.62
N PHE A 128 -1.21 13.84 -6.94
CA PHE A 128 -1.39 13.48 -5.55
C PHE A 128 -1.17 14.71 -4.66
N SER A 129 -2.19 15.08 -3.89
CA SER A 129 -2.17 16.24 -2.99
C SER A 129 -2.09 15.85 -1.51
N GLY A 130 -1.90 14.56 -1.21
CA GLY A 130 -1.65 14.10 0.15
C GLY A 130 -0.24 14.42 0.59
N ALA A 131 0.02 14.28 1.90
CA ALA A 131 1.25 14.71 2.55
C ALA A 131 2.50 13.91 2.16
N LYS A 132 2.38 12.65 1.71
CA LYS A 132 3.56 11.84 1.41
C LYS A 132 3.33 10.66 0.49
N VAL A 133 4.26 10.45 -0.43
CA VAL A 133 4.45 9.17 -1.14
C VAL A 133 5.85 8.62 -0.85
N GLN A 134 5.92 7.34 -0.49
CA GLN A 134 7.17 6.61 -0.39
C GLN A 134 7.13 5.38 -1.28
N VAL A 135 8.14 5.24 -2.13
CA VAL A 135 8.35 4.08 -3.00
C VAL A 135 9.56 3.30 -2.49
N VAL A 136 9.41 2.00 -2.34
CA VAL A 136 10.42 1.14 -1.75
C VAL A 136 10.76 0.02 -2.72
N PHE A 137 12.05 -0.21 -2.93
CA PHE A 137 12.55 -1.28 -3.79
C PHE A 137 13.43 -2.24 -2.98
N GLY A 138 13.29 -3.54 -3.20
CA GLY A 138 14.31 -4.50 -2.81
C GLY A 138 15.50 -4.41 -3.77
N GLN A 139 16.72 -4.44 -3.24
CA GLN A 139 17.94 -4.39 -4.06
C GLN A 139 18.03 -5.49 -5.14
N TYR A 140 17.42 -6.64 -4.90
CA TYR A 140 17.37 -7.77 -5.85
C TYR A 140 16.03 -7.89 -6.56
N ASP A 141 15.16 -6.88 -6.42
CA ASP A 141 13.92 -6.80 -7.19
C ASP A 141 14.19 -6.22 -8.58
N PRO A 142 13.70 -6.82 -9.68
CA PRO A 142 13.85 -6.27 -11.03
C PRO A 142 13.33 -4.84 -11.20
N SER A 143 12.39 -4.41 -10.37
CA SER A 143 11.84 -3.05 -10.38
C SER A 143 12.80 -1.99 -9.84
N VAL A 144 13.89 -2.38 -9.16
CA VAL A 144 14.87 -1.42 -8.59
C VAL A 144 15.54 -0.56 -9.67
N ASP A 145 15.73 -1.11 -10.86
CA ASP A 145 16.31 -0.41 -12.02
C ASP A 145 15.46 0.81 -12.46
N TYR A 146 14.23 0.91 -11.97
CA TYR A 146 13.33 2.03 -12.23
C TYR A 146 13.27 3.04 -11.07
N SER A 147 14.13 2.94 -10.04
CA SER A 147 14.14 3.89 -8.91
C SER A 147 14.43 5.32 -9.38
N GLU A 148 15.30 5.48 -10.39
CA GLU A 148 15.62 6.78 -10.99
C GLU A 148 14.38 7.52 -11.51
N LEU A 149 13.33 6.80 -11.94
CA LEU A 149 12.09 7.44 -12.38
C LEU A 149 11.38 8.16 -11.24
N ILE A 150 11.48 7.63 -10.01
CA ILE A 150 10.97 8.27 -8.81
C ILE A 150 11.88 9.44 -8.42
N GLU A 151 13.19 9.23 -8.37
CA GLU A 151 14.19 10.27 -8.03
C GLU A 151 14.03 11.52 -8.90
N ARG A 152 13.78 11.35 -10.20
CA ARG A 152 13.51 12.47 -11.13
C ARG A 152 12.22 13.23 -10.81
N LEU A 153 11.23 12.60 -10.18
CA LEU A 153 10.00 13.26 -9.72
C LEU A 153 10.18 13.96 -8.37
N GLU A 154 11.10 13.47 -7.51
CA GLU A 154 11.47 14.17 -6.26
C GLU A 154 12.00 15.57 -6.58
N GLY A 155 12.79 15.69 -7.66
CA GLY A 155 13.29 16.97 -8.18
C GLY A 155 12.23 17.93 -8.72
N LEU A 156 10.95 17.54 -8.77
CA LEU A 156 9.82 18.40 -9.15
C LEU A 156 9.04 18.94 -7.94
N GLU A 157 9.66 18.97 -6.75
CA GLU A 157 9.04 19.41 -5.48
C GLU A 157 7.78 18.61 -5.11
N THR A 158 7.71 17.35 -5.52
CA THR A 158 6.67 16.44 -5.03
C THR A 158 7.08 15.84 -3.69
N ASP A 159 6.14 15.59 -2.77
CA ASP A 159 6.38 14.84 -1.51
C ASP A 159 6.58 13.33 -1.75
N CYS A 160 7.17 12.98 -2.90
CA CYS A 160 7.52 11.64 -3.29
C CYS A 160 8.97 11.34 -2.88
N SER A 161 9.24 10.13 -2.43
CA SER A 161 10.59 9.68 -2.08
C SER A 161 10.77 8.21 -2.43
N SER A 162 12.00 7.81 -2.72
CA SER A 162 12.39 6.43 -2.96
C SER A 162 13.36 5.90 -1.90
N GLN A 163 13.32 4.59 -1.64
CA GLN A 163 14.24 3.90 -0.75
C GLN A 163 14.57 2.51 -1.29
N ILE A 164 15.85 2.15 -1.31
CA ILE A 164 16.32 0.81 -1.66
C ILE A 164 16.67 0.03 -0.39
N ILE A 165 16.11 -1.18 -0.24
CA ILE A 165 16.36 -2.08 0.88
C ILE A 165 17.41 -3.11 0.48
N SER A 166 18.57 -3.04 1.13
CA SER A 166 19.69 -3.94 0.87
C SER A 166 19.32 -5.42 1.06
N LYS A 167 19.77 -6.25 0.11
CA LYS A 167 19.59 -7.71 0.08
C LYS A 167 18.12 -8.18 0.08
N ALA A 168 17.15 -7.32 -0.20
CA ALA A 168 15.73 -7.71 -0.30
C ALA A 168 15.36 -8.08 -1.74
N ASP A 169 14.63 -9.19 -1.88
CA ASP A 169 14.06 -9.64 -3.16
C ASP A 169 12.62 -9.13 -3.34
N HIS A 170 11.96 -9.57 -4.42
CA HIS A 170 10.59 -9.15 -4.74
C HIS A 170 9.57 -9.39 -3.63
N ASN A 171 9.78 -10.43 -2.83
CA ASN A 171 8.83 -10.86 -1.82
C ASN A 171 9.30 -10.58 -0.38
N PHE A 172 10.47 -9.95 -0.22
CA PHE A 172 11.18 -9.82 1.04
C PHE A 172 11.38 -11.19 1.75
N LYS A 173 11.74 -12.24 0.98
CA LYS A 173 12.03 -13.57 1.53
C LYS A 173 13.18 -13.48 2.54
N GLY A 174 12.97 -14.07 3.71
CA GLY A 174 13.94 -13.97 4.82
C GLY A 174 14.08 -12.57 5.43
N LYS A 175 13.23 -11.60 5.03
CA LYS A 175 13.23 -10.21 5.49
C LYS A 175 11.83 -9.70 5.87
N LEU A 176 10.98 -10.60 6.35
CA LEU A 176 9.61 -10.24 6.77
C LEU A 176 9.61 -9.20 7.89
N ASP A 177 10.55 -9.27 8.83
CA ASP A 177 10.66 -8.29 9.91
C ASP A 177 10.94 -6.89 9.37
N ILE A 178 11.81 -6.77 8.36
CA ILE A 178 12.10 -5.50 7.69
C ILE A 178 10.86 -4.99 6.96
N PHE A 179 10.14 -5.87 6.25
CA PHE A 179 8.87 -5.50 5.61
C PHE A 179 7.86 -4.96 6.64
N GLN A 180 7.73 -5.62 7.79
CA GLN A 180 6.83 -5.19 8.85
C GLN A 180 7.28 -3.86 9.46
N GLN A 181 8.56 -3.71 9.78
CA GLN A 181 9.13 -2.47 10.33
C GLN A 181 8.91 -1.30 9.38
N LEU A 182 9.12 -1.49 8.09
CA LEU A 182 8.93 -0.48 7.07
C LEU A 182 7.48 0.01 7.01
N VAL A 183 6.52 -0.92 7.00
CA VAL A 183 5.10 -0.59 7.04
C VAL A 183 4.73 0.14 8.34
N MET A 184 5.16 -0.37 9.49
CA MET A 184 4.87 0.24 10.78
C MET A 184 5.46 1.66 10.87
N GLN A 185 6.73 1.84 10.50
CA GLN A 185 7.37 3.17 10.49
C GLN A 185 6.62 4.16 9.60
N PHE A 186 6.11 3.73 8.45
CA PHE A 186 5.35 4.60 7.57
C PHE A 186 3.99 4.98 8.16
N VAL A 187 3.27 4.00 8.73
CA VAL A 187 1.94 4.21 9.33
C VAL A 187 2.00 5.06 10.60
N LEU A 188 3.05 4.84 11.42
CA LEU A 188 3.20 5.46 12.73
C LEU A 188 3.79 6.88 12.68
N LYS A 189 4.49 7.26 11.61
CA LYS A 189 4.90 8.66 11.41
C LYS A 189 3.64 9.51 11.17
N GLU A 190 3.55 10.66 11.82
CA GLU A 190 2.48 11.64 11.58
C GLU A 190 2.89 12.61 10.48
#